data_AF-A0A3N5B9M8-F1
#
_entry.id   AF-A0A3N5B9M8-F1
#
_cell.length_a   1.000
_cell.length_b   1.000
_cell.length_c   1.000
_cell.angle_alpha   90.00
_cell.angle_beta   90.00
_cell.angle_gamma   90.00
#
_symmetry.space_group_name_H-M   'P 1'
#
loop_
_entity.id
_entity.type
_entity.pdbx_description
1 polymer ?
#
loop_
_entity_poly.entity_id
_entity_poly.type
_entity_poly.pdbx_seq_one_letter_code
_entity_poly.pdbx_strand_id
1 'polypeptide(L)'
;MSDEHNHHIDQELKEFPEYQMDPKKVDEIYENIMEEAKKIDQQETKRKTMNKWAVALTSAAALLIIALISVPFIGENMNDEMGEGSANEDSWQAADDQDGEQQMTDDDDDVQPEEEAESEPQSTEEIVTGLADEVIELLSTQTMDRLSGYVDEEKGLLFSPYLHVDEEAVVMEPEEVANFFNDESTYVWGQEAGSGRPIELTPAEYYNEWIMDQDYKDADQVRYEKYKNNGNIPNNLDETFPDAKVVEYFVESTDGLNWGALNLVFAKNKSDEWKLVAIVHDQWTP
;
A
#
# COMPACT_ATOMS: atom_id res chain seq x y z
N MET A 1 15.73 52.06 35.28
CA MET A 1 16.27 51.42 34.06
C MET A 1 15.28 50.38 33.51
N SER A 2 13.96 50.58 33.64
CA SER A 2 12.91 49.71 33.06
C SER A 2 12.00 50.43 32.06
N ASP A 3 12.07 51.76 31.98
CA ASP A 3 11.05 52.52 31.26
C ASP A 3 11.47 52.93 29.84
N GLU A 4 12.77 52.90 29.51
CA GLU A 4 13.25 53.18 28.15
C GLU A 4 13.12 51.97 27.21
N HIS A 5 13.18 50.75 27.74
CA HIS A 5 13.13 49.54 26.91
C HIS A 5 11.73 49.24 26.37
N ASN A 6 10.68 49.50 27.16
CA ASN A 6 9.29 49.33 26.72
C ASN A 6 8.87 50.38 25.68
N HIS A 7 9.49 51.56 25.68
CA HIS A 7 9.15 52.63 24.72
C HIS A 7 9.60 52.32 23.29
N HIS A 8 10.65 51.50 23.13
CA HIS A 8 11.17 51.09 21.83
C HIS A 8 10.27 50.05 21.15
N ILE A 9 9.75 49.10 21.93
CA ILE A 9 8.88 48.03 21.44
C ILE A 9 7.51 48.60 21.01
N ASP A 10 6.99 49.58 21.75
CA ASP A 10 5.74 50.27 21.41
C ASP A 10 5.85 51.14 20.15
N GLN A 11 7.07 51.54 19.76
CA GLN A 11 7.31 52.27 18.52
C GLN A 11 7.45 51.29 17.33
N GLU A 12 8.16 50.19 17.50
CA GLU A 12 8.26 49.13 16.48
C GLU A 12 6.91 48.50 16.16
N LEU A 13 6.05 48.27 17.17
CA LEU A 13 4.70 47.73 16.96
C LEU A 13 3.77 48.66 16.17
N LYS A 14 4.03 49.97 16.17
CA LYS A 14 3.28 50.96 15.37
C LYS A 14 3.78 51.09 13.94
N GLU A 15 4.97 50.58 13.63
CA GLU A 15 5.56 50.59 12.29
C GLU A 15 5.19 49.34 11.48
N PHE A 16 4.58 48.33 12.11
CA PHE A 16 4.05 47.18 11.37
C PHE A 16 2.84 47.60 10.51
N PRO A 17 2.85 47.31 9.19
CA PRO A 17 1.69 47.55 8.37
C PRO A 17 0.55 46.66 8.85
N GLU A 18 -0.56 47.26 9.29
CA GLU A 18 -1.82 46.53 9.41
C GLU A 18 -2.17 46.02 8.01
N TYR A 19 -1.96 44.73 7.79
CA TYR A 19 -2.27 44.10 6.51
C TYR A 19 -3.80 43.97 6.42
N GLN A 20 -4.44 45.04 5.96
CA GLN A 20 -5.85 45.03 5.62
C GLN A 20 -6.02 44.17 4.36
N MET A 21 -6.32 42.88 4.54
CA MET A 21 -6.76 42.06 3.43
C MET A 21 -8.06 42.64 2.86
N ASP A 22 -8.14 42.71 1.53
CA ASP A 22 -9.38 43.03 0.82
C ASP A 22 -10.47 42.05 1.30
N PRO A 23 -11.61 42.52 1.84
CA PRO A 23 -12.68 41.68 2.33
C PRO A 23 -13.11 40.60 1.32
N LYS A 24 -13.03 40.90 0.02
CA LYS A 24 -13.37 39.94 -1.04
C LYS A 24 -12.39 38.77 -1.12
N LYS A 25 -11.11 38.99 -0.83
CA LYS A 25 -10.11 37.92 -0.76
C LYS A 25 -10.30 37.06 0.47
N VAL A 26 -10.74 37.65 1.59
CA VAL A 26 -11.06 36.89 2.80
C VAL A 26 -12.25 35.98 2.55
N ASP A 27 -13.29 36.49 1.89
CA ASP A 27 -14.46 35.69 1.51
C ASP A 27 -14.08 34.56 0.51
N GLU A 28 -13.22 34.85 -0.47
CA GLU A 28 -12.72 33.84 -1.42
C GLU A 28 -11.90 32.73 -0.73
N ILE A 29 -11.03 33.11 0.21
CA ILE A 29 -10.27 32.14 1.02
C ILE A 29 -11.22 31.31 1.89
N TYR A 30 -12.23 31.94 2.50
CA TYR A 30 -13.21 31.23 3.33
C TYR A 30 -14.04 30.24 2.51
N GLU A 31 -14.52 30.62 1.33
CA GLU A 31 -15.27 29.73 0.44
C GLU A 31 -14.40 28.56 -0.05
N ASN A 32 -13.14 28.80 -0.41
CA ASN A 32 -12.21 27.73 -0.81
C ASN A 32 -11.97 26.74 0.33
N ILE A 33 -11.75 27.24 1.55
CA ILE A 33 -11.58 26.39 2.75
C ILE A 33 -12.85 25.58 3.03
N MET A 34 -14.04 26.19 2.91
CA MET A 34 -15.31 25.51 3.14
C MET A 34 -15.63 24.47 2.06
N GLU A 35 -15.30 24.75 0.80
CA GLU A 35 -15.44 23.79 -0.29
C GLU A 35 -14.51 22.59 -0.11
N GLU A 36 -13.27 22.84 0.32
CA GLU A 36 -12.28 21.79 0.57
C GLU A 36 -12.65 20.93 1.80
N ALA A 37 -13.11 21.56 2.89
CA ALA A 37 -13.64 20.85 4.05
C ALA A 37 -14.83 19.94 3.69
N LYS A 38 -15.71 20.41 2.80
CA LYS A 38 -16.85 19.61 2.32
C LYS A 38 -16.41 18.42 1.45
N LYS A 39 -15.35 18.57 0.65
CA LYS A 39 -14.77 17.47 -0.13
C LYS A 39 -14.16 16.40 0.78
N ILE A 40 -13.49 16.82 1.85
CA ILE A 40 -12.90 15.91 2.85
C ILE A 40 -13.98 15.10 3.58
N ASP A 41 -15.07 15.74 4.05
CA ASP A 41 -16.18 15.05 4.70
C ASP A 41 -16.90 14.05 3.77
N GLN A 42 -17.03 14.39 2.49
CA GLN A 42 -17.56 13.46 1.47
C GLN A 42 -16.63 12.26 1.21
N GLN A 43 -15.31 12.46 1.30
CA GLN A 43 -14.34 11.37 1.16
C GLN A 43 -14.33 10.48 2.40
N GLU A 44 -14.43 11.04 3.60
CA GLU A 44 -14.54 10.26 4.85
C GLU A 44 -15.81 9.41 4.92
N THR A 45 -16.95 9.97 4.49
CA THR A 45 -18.22 9.23 4.46
C THR A 45 -18.17 8.06 3.47
N LYS A 46 -17.53 8.23 2.30
CA LYS A 46 -17.25 7.14 1.36
C LYS A 46 -16.34 6.07 1.98
N ARG A 47 -15.25 6.47 2.66
CA ARG A 47 -14.33 5.55 3.37
C ARG A 47 -15.04 4.74 4.46
N LYS A 48 -15.89 5.37 5.28
CA LYS A 48 -16.71 4.69 6.30
C LYS A 48 -17.71 3.71 5.71
N THR A 49 -18.23 3.94 4.50
CA THR A 49 -19.09 2.96 3.82
C THR A 49 -18.28 1.81 3.21
N MET A 50 -17.09 2.07 2.68
CA MET A 50 -16.24 1.06 2.05
C MET A 50 -15.70 0.04 3.07
N ASN A 51 -15.30 0.50 4.26
CA ASN A 51 -14.87 -0.37 5.35
C ASN A 51 -15.99 -1.30 5.87
N LYS A 52 -17.27 -0.98 5.62
CA LYS A 52 -18.40 -1.88 5.97
C LYS A 52 -18.59 -3.02 4.96
N TRP A 53 -18.20 -2.83 3.70
CA TRP A 53 -18.34 -3.87 2.65
C TRP A 53 -17.11 -4.77 2.55
N ALA A 54 -15.91 -4.27 2.89
CA ALA A 54 -14.68 -5.07 2.94
C ALA A 54 -14.78 -6.27 3.91
N VAL A 55 -15.48 -6.11 5.04
CA VAL A 55 -15.70 -7.19 6.02
C VAL A 55 -16.71 -8.25 5.51
N ALA A 56 -17.58 -7.90 4.56
CA ALA A 56 -18.61 -8.81 4.05
C ALA A 56 -18.11 -9.72 2.91
N LEU A 57 -17.12 -9.29 2.12
CA LEU A 57 -16.62 -10.03 0.95
C LEU A 57 -15.62 -11.15 1.27
N THR A 58 -14.82 -11.02 2.33
CA THR A 58 -13.82 -12.02 2.73
C THR A 58 -14.42 -13.35 3.21
N SER A 59 -15.69 -13.34 3.65
CA SER A 59 -16.38 -14.55 4.13
C SER A 59 -16.86 -15.48 3.01
N ALA A 60 -17.09 -14.96 1.80
CA ALA A 60 -17.59 -15.77 0.68
C ALA A 60 -16.44 -16.46 -0.10
N ALA A 61 -15.29 -15.81 -0.24
CA ALA A 61 -14.15 -16.35 -1.01
C ALA A 61 -13.43 -17.52 -0.30
N ALA A 62 -13.35 -17.49 1.04
CA ALA A 62 -12.67 -18.54 1.82
C ALA A 62 -13.38 -19.91 1.78
N LEU A 63 -14.67 -19.96 1.46
CA LEU A 63 -15.45 -21.21 1.40
C LEU A 63 -15.38 -21.91 0.04
N LEU A 64 -14.95 -21.23 -1.03
CA LEU A 64 -14.83 -21.83 -2.37
C LEU A 64 -13.47 -22.49 -2.65
N ILE A 65 -12.41 -22.05 -1.96
CA ILE A 65 -11.03 -22.52 -2.23
C ILE A 65 -10.73 -23.88 -1.56
N ILE A 66 -11.48 -24.27 -0.51
CA ILE A 66 -11.23 -25.54 0.21
C ILE A 66 -11.86 -26.77 -0.49
N ALA A 67 -12.66 -26.59 -1.55
CA ALA A 67 -13.40 -27.70 -2.17
C ALA A 67 -12.69 -28.39 -3.37
N LEU A 68 -11.52 -27.93 -3.82
CA LEU A 68 -10.92 -28.40 -5.09
C LEU A 68 -9.59 -29.17 -4.98
N ILE A 69 -9.08 -29.46 -3.78
CA ILE A 69 -7.85 -30.27 -3.62
C ILE A 69 -8.14 -31.54 -2.82
N SER A 70 -8.80 -32.52 -3.46
CA SER A 70 -8.67 -33.93 -3.05
C SER A 70 -9.16 -34.88 -4.15
N VAL A 71 -8.32 -35.10 -5.16
CA VAL A 71 -8.36 -36.33 -5.97
C VAL A 71 -6.91 -36.84 -6.11
N PRO A 72 -6.54 -37.99 -5.53
CA PRO A 72 -5.24 -38.58 -5.79
C PRO A 72 -5.27 -39.38 -7.09
N PHE A 73 -4.37 -39.04 -8.01
CA PHE A 73 -4.04 -39.80 -9.20
C PHE A 73 -2.97 -40.84 -8.84
N ILE A 74 -3.32 -42.14 -8.76
CA ILE A 74 -2.38 -43.25 -8.94
C ILE A 74 -3.13 -44.41 -9.60
N GLY A 75 -2.75 -44.72 -10.84
CA GLY A 75 -3.01 -46.00 -11.47
C GLY A 75 -1.72 -46.82 -11.50
N GLU A 76 -1.72 -47.98 -10.89
CA GLU A 76 -1.06 -49.18 -11.42
C GLU A 76 -1.51 -50.43 -10.65
N ASN A 77 -1.48 -51.53 -11.38
CA ASN A 77 -2.33 -52.70 -11.25
C ASN A 77 -1.48 -53.87 -10.74
N MET A 78 -1.77 -54.43 -9.56
CA MET A 78 -1.29 -55.78 -9.17
C MET A 78 -2.34 -56.49 -8.29
N ASN A 79 -2.83 -57.61 -8.82
CA ASN A 79 -3.51 -58.67 -8.09
C ASN A 79 -2.59 -59.20 -6.98
N ASP A 80 -3.15 -59.51 -5.81
CA ASP A 80 -2.93 -60.80 -5.15
C ASP A 80 -3.97 -61.01 -4.01
N GLU A 81 -4.86 -61.96 -4.31
CA GLU A 81 -5.35 -63.07 -3.50
C GLU A 81 -5.43 -63.03 -1.95
N MET A 82 -6.57 -63.59 -1.51
CA MET A 82 -6.88 -64.31 -0.26
C MET A 82 -7.51 -63.55 0.93
N GLY A 83 -8.74 -63.97 1.24
CA GLY A 83 -9.04 -64.48 2.58
C GLY A 83 -10.29 -63.93 3.26
N GLU A 84 -11.36 -64.75 3.28
CA GLU A 84 -12.37 -64.94 4.34
C GLU A 84 -13.17 -63.70 4.81
N GLY A 85 -14.50 -63.70 4.94
CA GLY A 85 -15.53 -64.71 4.97
C GLY A 85 -16.80 -64.09 5.61
N SER A 86 -17.91 -64.83 5.55
CA SER A 86 -19.18 -64.60 6.26
C SER A 86 -20.10 -63.50 5.68
N ALA A 87 -21.11 -63.80 4.85
CA ALA A 87 -22.35 -64.58 5.05
C ALA A 87 -23.59 -63.73 5.40
N ASN A 88 -24.71 -64.21 4.84
CA ASN A 88 -26.13 -63.85 4.94
C ASN A 88 -26.63 -62.79 3.96
N GLU A 89 -27.35 -63.16 2.89
CA GLU A 89 -28.69 -63.79 2.79
C GLU A 89 -29.83 -62.88 3.26
N ASP A 90 -30.58 -62.33 2.30
CA ASP A 90 -32.04 -62.44 2.32
C ASP A 90 -32.63 -62.36 0.89
N SER A 91 -33.34 -63.43 0.54
CA SER A 91 -34.32 -63.64 -0.54
C SER A 91 -35.46 -62.59 -0.51
N TRP A 92 -36.19 -62.22 -1.59
CA TRP A 92 -37.11 -62.97 -2.47
C TRP A 92 -37.42 -62.08 -3.71
N GLN A 93 -37.24 -62.52 -4.96
CA GLN A 93 -38.16 -63.22 -5.89
C GLN A 93 -39.37 -62.46 -6.48
N ALA A 94 -39.36 -62.45 -7.84
CA ALA A 94 -40.47 -62.52 -8.80
C ALA A 94 -41.39 -61.28 -8.93
N ALA A 95 -41.91 -60.87 -10.11
CA ALA A 95 -42.01 -61.44 -11.45
C ALA A 95 -42.32 -60.33 -12.47
N ASP A 96 -42.03 -60.64 -13.73
CA ASP A 96 -42.74 -60.28 -14.99
C ASP A 96 -42.92 -58.83 -15.47
N ASP A 97 -42.40 -58.69 -16.70
CA ASP A 97 -43.06 -58.22 -17.92
C ASP A 97 -42.93 -56.75 -18.39
N GLN A 98 -42.26 -56.71 -19.55
CA GLN A 98 -42.55 -55.95 -20.78
C GLN A 98 -41.78 -54.66 -21.10
N ASP A 99 -41.19 -54.77 -22.28
CA ASP A 99 -41.03 -53.78 -23.36
C ASP A 99 -39.87 -52.78 -23.35
N GLY A 100 -39.17 -52.76 -24.48
CA GLY A 100 -38.57 -51.55 -25.04
C GLY A 100 -37.05 -51.49 -25.12
N GLU A 101 -36.47 -52.08 -26.17
CA GLU A 101 -35.15 -51.68 -26.66
C GLU A 101 -35.20 -50.26 -27.27
N GLN A 102 -34.32 -49.40 -26.76
CA GLN A 102 -33.46 -48.42 -27.47
C GLN A 102 -34.02 -47.62 -28.66
N GLN A 103 -34.04 -46.28 -28.52
CA GLN A 103 -33.15 -45.41 -29.33
C GLN A 103 -33.14 -43.95 -28.85
N MET A 104 -31.93 -43.39 -28.88
CA MET A 104 -31.56 -41.98 -28.68
C MET A 104 -32.23 -41.08 -29.72
N THR A 105 -32.47 -39.80 -29.36
CA THR A 105 -31.76 -38.63 -29.92
C THR A 105 -32.40 -37.30 -29.44
N ASP A 106 -31.51 -36.35 -29.12
CA ASP A 106 -31.67 -34.89 -29.17
C ASP A 106 -32.50 -34.20 -28.06
N ASP A 107 -31.84 -33.93 -26.93
CA ASP A 107 -32.18 -32.80 -26.06
C ASP A 107 -31.24 -31.63 -26.40
N ASP A 108 -31.84 -30.52 -26.86
CA ASP A 108 -31.24 -29.20 -27.04
C ASP A 108 -30.67 -28.71 -25.69
N ASP A 109 -29.35 -28.73 -25.54
CA ASP A 109 -28.65 -27.93 -24.54
C ASP A 109 -28.61 -26.48 -25.04
N ASP A 110 -29.56 -25.68 -24.54
CA ASP A 110 -29.56 -24.22 -24.63
C ASP A 110 -28.39 -23.67 -23.79
N VAL A 111 -27.19 -23.69 -24.38
CA VAL A 111 -26.00 -23.05 -23.81
C VAL A 111 -26.20 -21.53 -23.91
N GLN A 112 -26.70 -20.94 -22.82
CA GLN A 112 -26.58 -19.51 -22.59
C GLN A 112 -25.10 -19.14 -22.66
N PRO A 113 -24.70 -18.16 -23.49
CA PRO A 113 -23.35 -17.63 -23.44
C PRO A 113 -23.14 -17.03 -22.05
N GLU A 114 -22.22 -17.60 -21.28
CA GLU A 114 -21.65 -16.93 -20.12
C GLU A 114 -21.06 -15.60 -20.63
N GLU A 115 -21.70 -14.49 -20.25
CA GLU A 115 -21.14 -13.15 -20.44
C GLU A 115 -19.79 -13.14 -19.72
N GLU A 116 -18.70 -13.20 -20.50
CA GLU A 116 -17.38 -12.79 -20.03
C GLU A 116 -17.54 -11.36 -19.52
N ALA A 117 -17.55 -11.22 -18.18
CA ALA A 117 -17.52 -9.94 -17.53
C ALA A 117 -16.20 -9.26 -17.93
N GLU A 118 -16.26 -8.41 -18.94
CA GLU A 118 -15.17 -7.56 -19.39
C GLU A 118 -14.83 -6.64 -18.21
N SER A 119 -13.76 -6.97 -17.48
CA SER A 119 -13.30 -6.16 -16.37
C SER A 119 -12.82 -4.82 -16.92
N GLU A 120 -13.50 -3.74 -16.56
CA GLU A 120 -13.07 -2.38 -16.86
C GLU A 120 -11.57 -2.21 -16.50
N PRO A 121 -10.76 -1.58 -17.36
CA PRO A 121 -9.33 -1.45 -17.09
C PRO A 121 -9.12 -0.64 -15.79
N GLN A 122 -8.38 -1.21 -14.84
CA GLN A 122 -8.03 -0.51 -13.60
C GLN A 122 -7.28 0.78 -13.91
N SER A 123 -7.61 1.85 -13.19
CA SER A 123 -6.90 3.13 -13.31
C SER A 123 -5.47 3.02 -12.77
N THR A 124 -4.58 3.92 -13.22
CA THR A 124 -3.21 3.98 -12.68
C THR A 124 -3.17 4.22 -11.18
N GLU A 125 -4.06 5.08 -10.67
CA GLU A 125 -4.19 5.34 -9.23
C GLU A 125 -4.52 4.04 -8.48
N GLU A 126 -5.54 3.28 -8.90
CA GLU A 126 -5.92 2.01 -8.25
C GLU A 126 -4.79 0.98 -8.26
N ILE A 127 -4.06 0.85 -9.38
CA ILE A 127 -2.93 -0.07 -9.49
C ILE A 127 -1.81 0.33 -8.53
N VAL A 128 -1.41 1.60 -8.54
CA VAL A 128 -0.28 2.08 -7.74
C VAL A 128 -0.64 2.08 -6.24
N THR A 129 -1.84 2.48 -5.85
CA THR A 129 -2.27 2.42 -4.44
C THR A 129 -2.38 0.98 -3.96
N GLY A 130 -2.81 0.05 -4.81
CA GLY A 130 -2.83 -1.38 -4.47
C GLY A 130 -1.43 -1.94 -4.23
N LEU A 131 -0.47 -1.60 -5.10
CA LEU A 131 0.94 -1.96 -4.91
C LEU A 131 1.52 -1.33 -3.63
N ALA A 132 1.17 -0.06 -3.34
CA ALA A 132 1.62 0.62 -2.14
C ALA A 132 1.11 -0.05 -0.86
N ASP A 133 -0.17 -0.48 -0.83
CA ASP A 133 -0.74 -1.19 0.31
C ASP A 133 -0.05 -2.54 0.53
N GLU A 134 0.27 -3.26 -0.55
CA GLU A 134 1.07 -4.49 -0.46
C GLU A 134 2.47 -4.22 0.09
N VAL A 135 3.15 -3.17 -0.38
CA VAL A 135 4.50 -2.79 0.09
C VAL A 135 4.47 -2.41 1.58
N ILE A 136 3.50 -1.62 2.04
CA ILE A 136 3.37 -1.27 3.46
C ILE A 136 3.13 -2.50 4.33
N GLU A 137 2.31 -3.46 3.87
CA GLU A 137 2.12 -4.73 4.59
C GLU A 137 3.44 -5.50 4.72
N LEU A 138 4.21 -5.59 3.64
CA LEU A 138 5.51 -6.28 3.64
C LEU A 138 6.52 -5.59 4.55
N LEU A 139 6.57 -4.25 4.53
CA LEU A 139 7.36 -3.46 5.47
C LEU A 139 6.93 -3.77 6.90
N SER A 140 5.64 -3.65 7.24
CA SER A 140 5.13 -3.88 8.60
C SER A 140 5.40 -5.29 9.17
N THR A 141 5.53 -6.28 8.28
CA THR A 141 5.81 -7.67 8.63
C THR A 141 7.30 -8.05 8.51
N GLN A 142 8.17 -7.09 8.21
CA GLN A 142 9.61 -7.27 8.01
C GLN A 142 9.96 -8.32 6.94
N THR A 143 9.15 -8.42 5.88
CA THR A 143 9.32 -9.39 4.79
C THR A 143 10.00 -8.78 3.56
N MET A 144 11.21 -8.26 3.77
CA MET A 144 12.01 -7.59 2.73
C MET A 144 12.42 -8.52 1.59
N ASP A 145 12.52 -9.83 1.87
CA ASP A 145 12.69 -10.89 0.87
C ASP A 145 11.58 -10.86 -0.19
N ARG A 146 10.32 -10.68 0.23
CA ARG A 146 9.18 -10.56 -0.69
C ARG A 146 9.08 -9.17 -1.31
N LEU A 147 9.41 -8.11 -0.55
CA LEU A 147 9.42 -6.74 -1.05
C LEU A 147 10.39 -6.58 -2.23
N SER A 148 11.50 -7.32 -2.24
CA SER A 148 12.47 -7.30 -3.35
C SER A 148 11.84 -7.55 -4.73
N GLY A 149 10.74 -8.29 -4.82
CA GLY A 149 10.03 -8.55 -6.08
C GLY A 149 9.32 -7.33 -6.69
N TYR A 150 9.10 -6.29 -5.89
CA TYR A 150 8.51 -5.03 -6.32
C TYR A 150 9.55 -4.03 -6.82
N VAL A 151 10.84 -4.27 -6.55
CA VAL A 151 11.95 -3.38 -6.88
C VAL A 151 12.26 -3.46 -8.39
N ASP A 152 12.62 -2.32 -8.97
CA ASP A 152 13.10 -2.26 -10.36
C ASP A 152 14.51 -2.87 -10.44
N GLU A 153 14.69 -3.90 -11.27
CA GLU A 153 15.97 -4.62 -11.40
C GLU A 153 17.13 -3.74 -11.88
N GLU A 154 16.87 -2.67 -12.62
CA GLU A 154 17.91 -1.81 -13.19
C GLU A 154 18.17 -0.56 -12.34
N LYS A 155 17.12 -0.02 -11.70
CA LYS A 155 17.22 1.20 -10.88
C LYS A 155 17.52 0.92 -9.42
N GLY A 156 17.17 -0.26 -8.91
CA GLY A 156 17.20 -0.58 -7.49
C GLY A 156 16.15 0.20 -6.68
N LEU A 157 16.29 0.12 -5.36
CA LEU A 157 15.45 0.81 -4.39
C LEU A 157 16.27 1.88 -3.67
N LEU A 158 15.93 3.15 -3.89
CA LEU A 158 16.52 4.29 -3.20
C LEU A 158 15.90 4.49 -1.83
N PHE A 159 16.71 4.85 -0.84
CA PHE A 159 16.26 5.23 0.49
C PHE A 159 16.64 6.68 0.77
N SER A 160 15.67 7.47 1.25
CA SER A 160 15.92 8.85 1.66
C SER A 160 15.27 9.15 3.01
N PRO A 161 16.00 9.71 3.98
CA PRO A 161 15.46 10.07 5.30
C PRO A 161 14.56 11.31 5.25
N TYR A 162 14.53 12.03 4.12
CA TYR A 162 13.74 13.25 3.93
C TYR A 162 13.23 13.39 2.48
N LEU A 163 12.24 14.28 2.27
CA LEU A 163 11.69 14.60 0.95
C LEU A 163 12.69 15.19 -0.06
N HIS A 164 13.82 15.73 0.42
CA HIS A 164 14.91 16.12 -0.45
C HIS A 164 15.85 14.93 -0.62
N VAL A 165 15.76 14.26 -1.76
CA VAL A 165 16.62 13.13 -2.11
C VAL A 165 18.01 13.66 -2.44
N ASP A 166 19.01 13.11 -1.74
CA ASP A 166 20.43 13.42 -1.96
C ASP A 166 20.97 12.68 -3.21
N GLU A 167 21.95 13.28 -3.88
CA GLU A 167 22.65 12.65 -5.01
C GLU A 167 23.44 11.40 -4.58
N GLU A 168 23.89 11.36 -3.32
CA GLU A 168 24.62 10.25 -2.71
C GLU A 168 23.71 9.29 -1.92
N ALA A 169 22.39 9.36 -2.12
CA ALA A 169 21.44 8.48 -1.45
C ALA A 169 21.74 7.00 -1.67
N VAL A 170 21.50 6.19 -0.64
CA VAL A 170 21.70 4.74 -0.70
C VAL A 170 20.69 4.12 -1.64
N VAL A 171 21.17 3.32 -2.59
CA VAL A 171 20.35 2.53 -3.51
C VAL A 171 20.75 1.07 -3.35
N MET A 172 19.76 0.20 -3.16
CA MET A 172 19.97 -1.24 -3.02
C MET A 172 19.35 -2.02 -4.19
N GLU A 173 20.09 -2.96 -4.73
CA GLU A 173 19.58 -3.92 -5.73
C GLU A 173 18.57 -4.90 -5.10
N PRO A 174 17.72 -5.57 -5.88
CA PRO A 174 16.74 -6.52 -5.34
C PRO A 174 17.33 -7.60 -4.41
N GLU A 175 18.53 -8.12 -4.72
CA GLU A 175 19.19 -9.12 -3.85
C GLU A 175 19.62 -8.52 -2.50
N GLU A 176 20.09 -7.27 -2.49
CA GLU A 176 20.46 -6.55 -1.27
C GLU A 176 19.21 -6.23 -0.43
N VAL A 177 18.12 -5.80 -1.08
CA VAL A 177 16.81 -5.62 -0.44
C VAL A 177 16.31 -6.95 0.14
N ALA A 178 16.45 -8.07 -0.57
CA ALA A 178 16.03 -9.36 -0.05
C ALA A 178 16.82 -9.79 1.20
N ASN A 179 18.08 -9.35 1.31
CA ASN A 179 18.96 -9.65 2.44
C ASN A 179 19.03 -8.51 3.48
N PHE A 180 18.16 -7.50 3.38
CA PHE A 180 18.24 -6.24 4.11
C PHE A 180 18.48 -6.40 5.62
N PHE A 181 17.71 -7.27 6.30
CA PHE A 181 17.85 -7.48 7.75
C PHE A 181 19.04 -8.34 8.18
N ASN A 182 19.71 -9.02 7.26
CA ASN A 182 20.91 -9.81 7.56
C ASN A 182 22.19 -9.06 7.23
N ASP A 183 22.11 -7.91 6.58
CA ASP A 183 23.27 -7.07 6.31
C ASP A 183 23.66 -6.28 7.56
N GLU A 184 24.86 -6.54 8.06
CA GLU A 184 25.44 -5.87 9.24
C GLU A 184 26.36 -4.69 8.85
N SER A 185 26.43 -4.35 7.56
CA SER A 185 27.22 -3.22 7.06
C SER A 185 26.60 -1.89 7.48
N THR A 186 27.44 -0.92 7.83
CA THR A 186 26.98 0.45 8.11
C THR A 186 27.00 1.28 6.84
N TYR A 187 25.91 2.00 6.59
CA TYR A 187 25.76 2.93 5.47
C TYR A 187 25.58 4.36 6.00
N VAL A 188 25.90 5.35 5.17
CA VAL A 188 25.55 6.76 5.41
C VAL A 188 24.27 7.03 4.62
N TRP A 189 23.14 7.11 5.32
CA TRP A 189 21.81 7.25 4.69
C TRP A 189 21.44 8.70 4.38
N GLY A 190 22.23 9.66 4.87
CA GLY A 190 21.98 11.08 4.74
C GLY A 190 22.60 11.85 5.91
N GLN A 191 22.07 13.03 6.19
CA GLN A 191 22.51 13.88 7.30
C GLN A 191 21.33 14.34 8.15
N GLU A 192 21.45 14.28 9.47
CA GLU A 192 20.41 14.73 10.38
C GLU A 192 20.11 16.24 10.20
N ALA A 193 18.83 16.57 10.06
CA ALA A 193 18.37 17.95 10.09
C ALA A 193 18.78 18.64 11.41
N GLY A 194 19.28 19.87 11.31
CA GLY A 194 19.73 20.67 12.45
C GLY A 194 21.16 20.38 12.92
N SER A 195 21.52 19.10 13.15
CA SER A 195 22.86 18.72 13.61
C SER A 195 23.90 18.65 12.48
N GLY A 196 23.45 18.26 11.28
CA GLY A 196 24.28 18.01 10.10
C GLY A 196 25.20 16.79 10.23
N ARG A 197 24.99 15.93 11.23
CA ARG A 197 25.78 14.69 11.39
C ARG A 197 25.31 13.64 10.40
N PRO A 198 26.23 12.78 9.91
CA PRO A 198 25.84 11.67 9.05
C PRO A 198 24.93 10.69 9.81
N ILE A 199 23.92 10.17 9.13
CA ILE A 199 23.05 9.09 9.61
C ILE A 199 23.76 7.78 9.28
N GLU A 200 24.62 7.32 10.19
CA GLU A 200 25.42 6.10 10.04
C GLU A 200 24.73 4.92 10.72
N LEU A 201 24.00 4.11 9.95
CA LEU A 201 23.17 3.01 10.46
C LEU A 201 23.34 1.74 9.63
N THR A 202 23.16 0.58 10.25
CA THR A 202 22.86 -0.66 9.53
C THR A 202 21.46 -0.58 8.91
N PRO A 203 21.13 -1.39 7.89
CA PRO A 203 19.78 -1.42 7.31
C PRO A 203 18.70 -1.70 8.35
N ALA A 204 18.92 -2.64 9.27
CA ALA A 204 17.97 -2.95 10.34
C ALA A 204 17.73 -1.76 11.29
N GLU A 205 18.77 -1.00 11.64
CA GLU A 205 18.64 0.22 12.44
C GLU A 205 17.91 1.32 11.66
N TYR A 206 18.29 1.54 10.40
CA TYR A 206 17.63 2.51 9.53
C TYR A 206 16.14 2.21 9.35
N TYR A 207 15.77 0.94 9.18
CA TYR A 207 14.37 0.54 9.10
C TYR A 207 13.58 0.95 10.35
N ASN A 208 14.12 0.73 11.54
CA ASN A 208 13.43 1.05 12.79
C ASN A 208 13.35 2.57 13.05
N GLU A 209 14.35 3.33 12.60
CA GLU A 209 14.44 4.76 12.89
C GLU A 209 13.85 5.66 11.79
N TRP A 210 13.77 5.18 10.54
CA TRP A 210 13.44 6.03 9.37
C TRP A 210 12.46 5.41 8.38
N ILE A 211 12.10 4.13 8.50
CA ILE A 211 11.09 3.49 7.61
C ILE A 211 9.83 3.15 8.38
N MET A 212 9.96 2.50 9.54
CA MET A 212 8.88 2.05 10.40
C MET A 212 9.05 2.58 11.82
N ASP A 213 9.36 3.87 11.93
CA ASP A 213 9.36 4.65 13.18
C ASP A 213 7.94 4.89 13.72
N GLN A 214 6.93 4.78 12.84
CA GLN A 214 5.50 4.85 13.14
C GLN A 214 4.73 3.68 12.50
N ASP A 215 3.46 3.51 12.90
CA ASP A 215 2.57 2.50 12.32
C ASP A 215 1.90 2.99 11.04
N TYR A 216 2.66 3.00 9.93
CA TYR A 216 2.16 3.45 8.62
C TYR A 216 1.10 2.52 8.02
N LYS A 217 0.97 1.29 8.52
CA LYS A 217 -0.11 0.37 8.11
C LYS A 217 -1.48 0.86 8.56
N ASP A 218 -1.54 1.48 9.74
CA ASP A 218 -2.74 2.09 10.30
C ASP A 218 -2.72 3.63 10.16
N ALA A 219 -2.10 4.15 9.10
CA ALA A 219 -1.96 5.60 8.86
C ALA A 219 -3.31 6.34 8.85
N ASP A 220 -3.35 7.54 9.44
CA ASP A 220 -4.54 8.40 9.50
C ASP A 220 -4.99 8.83 8.09
N GLN A 221 -4.02 9.07 7.21
CA GLN A 221 -4.25 9.52 5.85
C GLN A 221 -3.36 8.77 4.86
N VAL A 222 -3.94 8.38 3.73
CA VAL A 222 -3.21 7.83 2.58
C VAL A 222 -3.50 8.74 1.38
N ARG A 223 -2.46 9.25 0.73
CA ARG A 223 -2.59 10.25 -0.34
C ARG A 223 -1.83 9.80 -1.60
N TYR A 224 -2.49 9.84 -2.76
CA TYR A 224 -1.90 9.58 -4.06
C TYR A 224 -1.59 10.90 -4.78
N GLU A 225 -0.34 11.11 -5.21
CA GLU A 225 0.20 12.28 -5.92
C GLU A 225 -0.04 13.66 -5.28
N LYS A 226 -0.67 13.71 -4.11
CA LYS A 226 -0.95 14.97 -3.41
C LYS A 226 0.20 15.29 -2.48
N TYR A 227 1.14 16.09 -2.98
CA TYR A 227 2.20 16.64 -2.16
C TYR A 227 1.64 17.72 -1.23
N LYS A 228 1.48 17.36 0.05
CA LYS A 228 1.33 18.34 1.12
C LYS A 228 2.68 18.39 1.83
N ASN A 229 3.47 19.43 1.57
CA ASN A 229 4.69 19.61 2.35
C ASN A 229 4.30 20.00 3.78
N ASN A 230 4.37 19.03 4.69
CA ASN A 230 4.04 19.23 6.11
C ASN A 230 5.25 19.77 6.89
N GLY A 231 6.46 19.61 6.34
CA GLY A 231 7.72 20.01 6.95
C GLY A 231 8.39 21.21 6.30
N ASN A 232 9.65 21.44 6.70
CA ASN A 232 10.49 22.54 6.21
C ASN A 232 11.50 22.09 5.14
N ILE A 233 11.63 20.78 4.92
CA ILE A 233 12.53 20.24 3.91
C ILE A 233 11.90 20.44 2.51
N PRO A 234 12.65 20.96 1.52
CA PRO A 234 12.17 21.04 0.14
C PRO A 234 11.87 19.66 -0.43
N ASN A 235 10.79 19.52 -1.17
CA ASN A 235 10.47 18.30 -1.90
C ASN A 235 11.03 18.38 -3.32
N ASN A 236 11.90 17.44 -3.71
CA ASN A 236 12.46 17.31 -5.07
C ASN A 236 12.08 15.98 -5.75
N LEU A 237 11.02 15.30 -5.31
CA LEU A 237 10.64 13.99 -5.84
C LEU A 237 10.27 14.05 -7.32
N ASP A 238 9.55 15.08 -7.76
CA ASP A 238 9.21 15.26 -9.19
C ASP A 238 10.44 15.54 -10.07
N GLU A 239 11.48 16.17 -9.49
CA GLU A 239 12.75 16.44 -10.18
C GLU A 239 13.62 15.18 -10.27
N THR A 240 13.64 14.40 -9.18
CA THR A 240 14.46 13.19 -9.04
C THR A 240 13.86 11.99 -9.78
N PHE A 241 12.53 11.86 -9.72
CA PHE A 241 11.77 10.75 -10.30
C PHE A 241 10.70 11.29 -11.27
N PRO A 242 11.11 11.77 -12.46
CA PRO A 242 10.16 12.26 -13.44
C PRO A 242 9.16 11.17 -13.82
N ASP A 243 7.89 11.54 -13.94
CA ASP A 243 6.75 10.68 -14.29
C ASP A 243 6.41 9.56 -13.28
N ALA A 244 7.07 9.53 -12.12
CA ALA A 244 6.75 8.60 -11.04
C ALA A 244 5.41 8.95 -10.36
N LYS A 245 4.86 7.96 -9.66
CA LYS A 245 3.65 8.07 -8.84
C LYS A 245 4.02 7.86 -7.39
N VAL A 246 3.53 8.74 -6.52
CA VAL A 246 3.85 8.73 -5.09
C VAL A 246 2.60 8.42 -4.29
N VAL A 247 2.72 7.49 -3.35
CA VAL A 247 1.70 7.21 -2.33
C VAL A 247 2.30 7.54 -0.96
N GLU A 248 1.70 8.50 -0.27
CA GLU A 248 2.08 8.93 1.07
C GLU A 248 1.19 8.26 2.12
N TYR A 249 1.80 7.64 3.13
CA TYR A 249 1.16 7.17 4.35
C TYR A 249 1.52 8.13 5.48
N PHE A 250 0.55 8.92 5.94
CA PHE A 250 0.77 10.00 6.90
C PHE A 250 0.12 9.68 8.25
N VAL A 251 0.92 9.78 9.31
CA VAL A 251 0.52 9.60 10.70
C VAL A 251 0.56 10.96 11.41
N GLU A 252 -0.57 11.38 11.96
CA GLU A 252 -0.71 12.65 12.66
C GLU A 252 -0.02 12.62 14.04
N SER A 253 0.42 13.80 14.50
CA SER A 253 0.76 13.99 15.92
C SER A 253 -0.26 14.86 16.63
N THR A 254 -0.59 14.48 17.86
CA THR A 254 -1.42 15.27 18.77
C THR A 254 -0.78 16.60 19.19
N ASP A 255 0.55 16.69 19.20
CA ASP A 255 1.29 17.90 19.58
C ASP A 255 1.86 18.67 18.37
N GLY A 256 1.68 18.13 17.16
CA GLY A 256 2.17 18.70 15.91
C GLY A 256 3.68 18.61 15.67
N LEU A 257 4.46 18.02 16.58
CA LEU A 257 5.93 17.96 16.51
C LEU A 257 6.47 16.55 16.23
N ASN A 258 5.60 15.56 16.13
CA ASN A 258 5.98 14.16 15.95
C ASN A 258 5.14 13.45 14.89
N TRP A 259 4.67 14.20 13.89
CA TRP A 259 4.02 13.59 12.73
C TRP A 259 5.10 12.93 11.87
N GLY A 260 4.72 11.88 11.16
CA GLY A 260 5.58 11.15 10.23
C GLY A 260 4.84 10.83 8.95
N ALA A 261 5.57 10.72 7.84
CA ALA A 261 5.04 10.32 6.57
C ALA A 261 6.02 9.39 5.86
N LEU A 262 5.52 8.29 5.32
CA LEU A 262 6.29 7.41 4.45
C LEU A 262 5.77 7.52 3.02
N ASN A 263 6.63 7.96 2.11
CA ASN A 263 6.34 8.15 0.69
C ASN A 263 6.92 6.98 -0.10
N LEU A 264 6.04 6.20 -0.72
CA LEU A 264 6.41 5.12 -1.62
C LEU A 264 6.36 5.63 -3.06
N VAL A 265 7.50 5.58 -3.75
CA VAL A 265 7.65 6.11 -5.10
C VAL A 265 7.68 4.97 -6.11
N PHE A 266 6.78 5.02 -7.08
CA PHE A 266 6.62 4.01 -8.12
C PHE A 266 6.93 4.60 -9.50
N ALA A 267 7.77 3.91 -10.26
CA ALA A 267 8.04 4.26 -11.64
C ALA A 267 7.86 3.03 -12.54
N LYS A 268 7.53 3.27 -13.82
CA LYS A 268 7.48 2.17 -14.78
C LYS A 268 8.88 1.69 -15.14
N ASN A 269 9.02 0.37 -15.25
CA ASN A 269 10.20 -0.27 -15.84
C ASN A 269 10.10 -0.30 -17.38
N LYS A 270 11.08 -0.92 -18.04
CA LYS A 270 11.11 -1.06 -19.51
C LYS A 270 9.96 -1.90 -20.09
N SER A 271 9.31 -2.71 -19.26
CA SER A 271 8.16 -3.56 -19.62
C SER A 271 6.81 -2.89 -19.33
N ASP A 272 6.80 -1.59 -18.99
CA ASP A 272 5.61 -0.81 -18.63
C ASP A 272 4.92 -1.25 -17.32
N GLU A 273 5.64 -1.98 -16.45
CA GLU A 273 5.17 -2.40 -15.13
C GLU A 273 5.59 -1.39 -14.06
N TRP A 274 4.68 -1.08 -13.14
CA TRP A 274 5.00 -0.23 -11.97
C TRP A 274 5.90 -0.99 -11.00
N LYS A 275 7.03 -0.36 -10.65
CA LYS A 275 8.02 -0.87 -9.70
C LYS A 275 8.29 0.16 -8.61
N LEU A 276 8.52 -0.31 -7.39
CA LEU A 276 8.98 0.51 -6.28
C LEU A 276 10.42 0.93 -6.55
N VAL A 277 10.67 2.23 -6.59
CA VAL A 277 12.00 2.80 -6.89
C VAL A 277 12.55 3.65 -5.76
N ALA A 278 11.72 4.11 -4.83
CA ALA A 278 12.19 4.75 -3.61
C ALA A 278 11.25 4.58 -2.41
N ILE A 279 11.84 4.55 -1.23
CA ILE A 279 11.17 4.76 0.07
C ILE A 279 11.72 6.05 0.65
N VAL A 280 10.85 7.04 0.84
CA VAL A 280 11.24 8.39 1.25
C VAL A 280 10.46 8.80 2.49
N HIS A 281 11.18 9.03 3.58
CA HIS A 281 10.59 9.51 4.83
C HIS A 281 10.36 11.02 4.80
N ASP A 282 9.41 11.47 5.61
CA ASP A 282 9.22 12.86 5.99
C ASP A 282 8.77 12.93 7.43
N GLN A 283 9.28 13.92 8.16
CA GLN A 283 8.90 14.15 9.54
C GLN A 283 9.12 15.60 9.92
N TRP A 284 8.56 15.99 11.06
CA TRP A 284 8.88 17.28 11.63
C TRP A 284 10.39 17.40 11.87
N THR A 285 10.96 18.52 11.44
CA THR A 285 12.37 18.87 11.66
C THR A 285 12.46 20.25 12.34
N PRO A 286 13.32 20.40 13.37
CA PRO A 286 13.48 21.65 14.13
C PRO A 286 14.14 22.79 13.37
#